data_AF-A0A941ZWS3-F1
#
_entry.id   AF-A0A941ZWS3-F1
#
_cell.length_a   1.000
_cell.length_b   1.000
_cell.length_c   1.000
_cell.angle_alpha   90.00
_cell.angle_beta   90.00
_cell.angle_gamma   90.00
#
_symmetry.space_group_name_H-M   'P 1'
#
loop_
_entity.id
_entity.type
_entity.pdbx_description
1 polymer ?
#
loop_
_entity_poly.entity_id
_entity_poly.type
_entity_poly.pdbx_seq_one_letter_code
_entity_poly.pdbx_strand_id
1 'polypeptide(L)'
;MEGAVESVSGVTAAVESGAATFGIHHPTWIGLRVESPGARVRWSAGLSYAAPSLALDAPEVTIIDHAGTTTATALRAGVIVRLAQLQPGVALRVEAGPVLEWWRFEGSTTRLRGGGEIGLSLTIGLGGRFSGALGGALGVTPVSPLEAADLPEGIEPRSAWRRALRGSVGLAL
;
A
#
# COMPACT_ATOMS: atom_id res chain seq x y z
N MET A 1 32.66 -21.24 0.85
CA MET A 1 31.94 -20.31 -0.06
C MET A 1 31.00 -21.15 -0.90
N GLU A 2 30.03 -21.82 -0.26
CA GLU A 2 29.23 -22.92 -0.83
C GLU A 2 27.71 -22.70 -0.73
N GLY A 3 27.24 -21.66 -0.04
CA GLY A 3 25.80 -21.44 0.21
C GLY A 3 25.03 -20.71 -0.89
N ALA A 4 25.68 -20.29 -1.98
CA ALA A 4 25.02 -19.52 -3.05
C ALA A 4 24.36 -20.39 -4.13
N VAL A 5 24.82 -21.65 -4.30
CA VAL A 5 24.39 -22.51 -5.41
C VAL A 5 23.10 -23.28 -5.06
N GLU A 6 22.91 -23.62 -3.78
CA GLU A 6 21.66 -24.25 -3.29
C GLU A 6 20.48 -23.26 -3.33
N SER A 7 20.72 -21.98 -3.02
CA SER A 7 19.69 -20.94 -3.04
C SER A 7 19.09 -20.72 -4.44
N VAL A 8 19.91 -20.80 -5.50
CA VAL A 8 19.42 -20.66 -6.88
C VAL A 8 18.59 -21.87 -7.30
N SER A 9 19.03 -23.08 -6.93
CA SER A 9 18.31 -24.32 -7.28
C SER A 9 16.95 -24.43 -6.56
N GLY A 10 16.87 -23.97 -5.31
CA GLY A 10 15.62 -23.93 -4.55
C GLY A 10 14.60 -22.93 -5.12
N VAL A 11 15.06 -21.76 -5.59
CA VAL A 11 14.19 -20.75 -6.22
C VAL A 11 13.68 -21.24 -7.57
N THR A 12 14.53 -21.87 -8.40
CA THR A 12 14.09 -22.44 -9.69
C THR A 12 13.06 -23.55 -9.49
N ALA A 13 13.30 -24.48 -8.54
CA ALA A 13 12.36 -25.54 -8.21
C ALA A 13 11.02 -25.01 -7.63
N ALA A 14 11.07 -23.92 -6.86
CA ALA A 14 9.87 -23.25 -6.34
C ALA A 14 9.04 -22.56 -7.44
N VAL A 15 9.70 -21.99 -8.45
CA VAL A 15 9.04 -21.41 -9.62
C VAL A 15 8.43 -22.51 -10.48
N GLU A 16 9.17 -23.59 -10.76
CA GLU A 16 8.70 -24.73 -11.56
C GLU A 16 7.54 -25.51 -10.90
N SER A 17 7.52 -25.58 -9.56
CA SER A 17 6.42 -26.19 -8.80
C SER A 17 5.21 -25.28 -8.58
N GLY A 18 5.28 -24.00 -8.99
CA GLY A 18 4.23 -23.00 -8.76
C GLY A 18 4.12 -22.54 -7.29
N ALA A 19 5.10 -22.88 -6.45
CA ALA A 19 5.16 -22.49 -5.04
C ALA A 19 5.66 -21.05 -4.83
N ALA A 20 6.36 -20.49 -5.83
CA ALA A 20 6.82 -19.11 -5.79
C ALA A 20 5.71 -18.11 -6.16
N THR A 21 5.58 -17.03 -5.40
CA THR A 21 4.64 -15.93 -5.63
C THR A 21 5.41 -14.65 -5.86
N PHE A 22 5.06 -13.91 -6.92
CA PHE A 22 5.64 -12.60 -7.19
C PHE A 22 4.67 -11.49 -6.77
N GLY A 23 5.18 -10.47 -6.08
CA GLY A 23 4.36 -9.43 -5.49
C GLY A 23 5.10 -8.13 -5.21
N ILE A 24 4.34 -7.12 -4.78
CA ILE A 24 4.90 -5.81 -4.40
C ILE A 24 5.28 -5.84 -2.92
N HIS A 25 6.55 -5.55 -2.62
CA HIS A 25 7.08 -5.56 -1.27
C HIS A 25 7.02 -4.17 -0.61
N HIS A 26 6.21 -4.08 0.45
CA HIS A 26 6.16 -3.01 1.47
C HIS A 26 6.56 -1.58 1.01
N PRO A 27 5.80 -0.95 0.09
CA PRO A 27 6.04 0.44 -0.25
C PRO A 27 5.77 1.37 0.94
N THR A 28 6.75 2.22 1.25
CA THR A 28 6.51 3.42 2.06
C THR A 28 5.83 4.45 1.18
N TRP A 29 4.60 4.84 1.56
CA TRP A 29 3.84 5.88 0.88
C TRP A 29 4.01 7.22 1.57
N ILE A 30 4.25 8.26 0.78
CA ILE A 30 4.28 9.66 1.23
C ILE A 30 3.18 10.39 0.47
N GLY A 31 2.40 11.23 1.16
CA GLY A 31 1.29 11.90 0.50
C GLY A 31 0.72 13.09 1.24
N LEU A 32 -0.14 13.80 0.53
CA LEU A 32 -0.92 14.92 1.02
C LEU A 32 -2.39 14.53 1.05
N ARG A 33 -3.08 15.05 2.05
CA ARG A 33 -4.49 14.76 2.26
C ARG A 33 -5.22 16.00 2.76
N VAL A 34 -6.41 16.20 2.21
CA VAL A 34 -7.35 17.23 2.64
C VAL A 34 -8.59 16.55 3.19
N GLU A 35 -9.09 17.04 4.32
CA GLU A 35 -10.31 16.58 4.96
C GLU A 35 -11.30 17.74 5.08
N SER A 36 -12.56 17.51 4.76
CA SER A 36 -13.62 18.49 4.98
C SER A 36 -13.76 18.78 6.49
N PRO A 37 -14.25 19.96 6.90
CA PRO A 37 -14.69 20.15 8.28
C PRO A 37 -15.87 19.23 8.59
N GLY A 38 -16.04 18.84 9.86
CA GLY A 38 -17.16 18.01 10.30
C GLY A 38 -16.91 17.26 11.61
N ALA A 39 -17.89 17.27 12.52
CA ALA A 39 -17.72 16.70 13.86
C ALA A 39 -17.82 15.16 13.90
N ARG A 40 -18.61 14.55 13.01
CA ARG A 40 -18.84 13.08 13.01
C ARG A 40 -18.50 12.41 11.70
N VAL A 41 -18.84 13.04 10.57
CA VAL A 41 -18.58 12.54 9.22
C VAL A 41 -17.79 13.61 8.47
N ARG A 42 -16.72 13.20 7.81
CA ARG A 42 -15.85 14.06 7.00
C ARG A 42 -15.60 13.41 5.66
N TRP A 43 -15.44 14.21 4.63
CA TRP A 43 -14.94 13.77 3.33
C TRP A 43 -13.44 13.96 3.27
N SER A 44 -12.78 13.19 2.44
CA SER A 44 -11.35 13.31 2.26
C SER A 44 -10.95 13.02 0.83
N ALA A 45 -9.90 13.70 0.41
CA ALA A 45 -9.20 13.45 -0.83
C ALA A 45 -7.69 13.51 -0.55
N GLY A 46 -6.92 12.65 -1.21
CA GLY A 46 -5.48 12.61 -1.03
C GLY A 46 -4.74 12.10 -2.25
N LEU A 47 -3.50 12.56 -2.36
CA LEU A 47 -2.54 12.13 -3.37
C LEU A 47 -1.32 11.57 -2.66
N SER A 48 -0.87 10.38 -3.03
CA SER A 48 0.31 9.76 -2.46
C SER A 48 1.22 9.17 -3.52
N TYR A 49 2.50 9.10 -3.22
CA TYR A 49 3.55 8.54 -4.05
C TYR A 49 4.31 7.45 -3.26
N ALA A 50 4.74 6.41 -3.96
CA ALA A 50 5.63 5.39 -3.46
C ALA A 50 6.59 4.92 -4.56
N ALA A 51 7.74 4.41 -4.14
CA ALA A 51 8.69 3.67 -4.96
C ALA A 51 8.75 2.22 -4.44
N PRO A 52 7.79 1.36 -4.80
CA PRO A 52 7.76 -0.02 -4.34
C PRO A 52 8.92 -0.84 -4.91
N SER A 53 9.37 -1.80 -4.10
CA SER A 53 10.21 -2.90 -4.57
C SER A 53 9.34 -4.08 -5.00
N LEU A 54 9.84 -4.87 -5.94
CA LEU A 54 9.24 -6.14 -6.31
C LEU A 54 9.89 -7.25 -5.47
N ALA A 55 9.10 -8.21 -5.03
CA ALA A 55 9.58 -9.41 -4.36
C ALA A 55 9.11 -10.67 -5.07
N LEU A 56 10.04 -11.60 -5.24
CA LEU A 56 9.75 -13.00 -5.52
C LEU A 56 9.83 -13.75 -4.19
N ASP A 57 8.70 -14.26 -3.73
CA ASP A 57 8.59 -15.03 -2.50
C ASP A 57 8.53 -16.52 -2.84
N ALA A 58 9.54 -17.28 -2.46
CA ALA A 58 9.64 -18.73 -2.63
C ALA A 58 9.70 -19.39 -1.24
N PRO A 59 9.36 -20.69 -1.11
CA PRO A 59 9.63 -21.43 0.13
C PRO A 59 11.09 -21.23 0.52
N GLU A 60 11.31 -20.67 1.72
CA GLU A 60 12.62 -20.42 2.35
C GLU A 60 13.41 -19.20 1.85
N VAL A 61 13.05 -18.57 0.72
CA VAL A 61 13.79 -17.42 0.16
C VAL A 61 12.85 -16.36 -0.41
N THR A 62 13.02 -15.11 0.04
CA THR A 62 12.40 -13.94 -0.60
C THR A 62 13.48 -13.09 -1.26
N ILE A 63 13.42 -12.91 -2.59
CA ILE A 63 14.31 -12.02 -3.34
C ILE A 63 13.60 -10.70 -3.52
N ILE A 64 14.24 -9.59 -3.12
CA ILE A 64 13.68 -8.24 -3.23
C ILE A 64 14.54 -7.43 -4.20
N ASP A 65 13.92 -6.90 -5.25
CA ASP A 65 14.56 -5.96 -6.15
C ASP A 65 14.39 -4.52 -5.64
N HIS A 66 15.51 -3.89 -5.33
CA HIS A 66 15.61 -2.50 -4.88
C HIS A 66 16.07 -1.53 -5.98
N ALA A 67 16.12 -1.96 -7.24
CA ALA A 67 16.63 -1.14 -8.34
C ALA A 67 15.81 0.14 -8.64
N GLY A 68 14.72 0.41 -7.90
CA GLY A 68 13.96 1.66 -8.02
C GLY A 68 13.19 1.80 -9.34
N THR A 69 13.03 0.68 -10.04
CA THR A 69 12.45 0.58 -11.39
C THR A 69 10.93 0.68 -11.41
N THR A 70 10.31 0.65 -10.22
CA THR A 70 8.85 0.72 -10.07
C THR A 70 8.46 1.94 -9.25
N THR A 71 7.52 2.72 -9.78
CA THR A 71 6.89 3.83 -9.06
C THR A 71 5.37 3.70 -9.09
N ALA A 72 4.74 4.16 -8.02
CA ALA A 72 3.30 4.15 -7.87
C ALA A 72 2.81 5.51 -7.36
N THR A 73 1.80 6.06 -8.03
CA THR A 73 1.07 7.24 -7.55
C THR A 73 -0.36 6.83 -7.29
N ALA A 74 -0.96 7.27 -6.18
CA ALA A 74 -2.32 6.92 -5.81
C ALA A 74 -3.16 8.16 -5.50
N LEU A 75 -4.34 8.21 -6.10
CA LEU A 75 -5.41 9.14 -5.76
C LEU A 75 -6.40 8.41 -4.86
N ARG A 76 -6.71 9.01 -3.71
CA ARG A 76 -7.59 8.47 -2.69
C ARG A 76 -8.75 9.41 -2.49
N ALA A 77 -9.95 8.86 -2.43
CA ALA A 77 -11.13 9.57 -1.95
C ALA A 77 -11.77 8.72 -0.86
N GLY A 78 -12.40 9.33 0.14
CA GLY A 78 -13.00 8.54 1.20
C GLY A 78 -13.83 9.33 2.18
N VAL A 79 -14.62 8.58 2.95
CA VAL A 79 -15.42 9.07 4.07
C VAL A 79 -14.74 8.67 5.36
N ILE A 80 -14.57 9.63 6.25
CA ILE A 80 -14.04 9.42 7.60
C ILE A 80 -15.19 9.57 8.58
N VAL A 81 -15.36 8.58 9.45
CA VAL A 81 -16.37 8.58 10.51
C VAL A 81 -15.68 8.51 11.87
N ARG A 82 -15.98 9.44 12.76
CA ARG A 82 -15.57 9.36 14.16
C ARG A 82 -16.39 8.27 14.86
N LEU A 83 -15.71 7.21 15.29
CA LEU A 83 -16.29 6.11 16.03
C LEU A 83 -16.46 6.47 17.50
N ALA A 84 -15.42 7.05 18.11
CA ALA A 84 -15.42 7.41 19.52
C ALA A 84 -14.56 8.66 19.77
N GLN A 85 -14.99 9.46 20.75
CA GLN A 85 -14.14 10.47 21.38
C GLN A 85 -13.65 9.90 22.70
N LEU A 86 -12.33 9.71 22.84
CA LEU A 86 -11.77 9.09 24.03
C LEU A 86 -11.47 10.14 25.11
N GLN A 87 -10.90 11.27 24.68
CA GLN A 87 -10.57 12.44 25.51
C GLN A 87 -10.63 13.70 24.65
N PRO A 88 -10.67 14.93 25.21
CA PRO A 88 -10.51 16.14 24.41
C PRO A 88 -9.26 16.06 23.51
N GLY A 89 -9.44 16.24 22.20
CA GLY A 89 -8.36 16.12 21.22
C GLY A 89 -7.95 14.69 20.82
N VAL A 90 -8.50 13.65 21.45
CA VAL A 90 -8.21 12.23 21.11
C VAL A 90 -9.46 11.53 20.59
N ALA A 91 -9.41 11.05 19.34
CA ALA A 91 -10.55 10.43 18.68
C ALA A 91 -10.15 9.18 17.88
N LEU A 92 -10.98 8.14 17.96
CA LEU A 92 -10.90 6.96 17.10
C LEU A 92 -11.77 7.18 15.85
N ARG A 93 -11.21 6.94 14.68
CA ARG A 93 -11.86 7.17 13.38
C ARG A 93 -11.71 5.95 12.49
N VAL A 94 -12.75 5.68 11.72
CA VAL A 94 -12.71 4.76 10.59
C VAL A 94 -12.76 5.55 9.30
N GLU A 95 -12.10 5.06 8.29
CA GLU A 95 -12.11 5.61 6.95
C GLU A 95 -12.38 4.50 5.95
N ALA A 96 -13.18 4.78 4.93
CA ALA A 96 -13.29 3.91 3.77
C ALA A 96 -13.46 4.71 2.49
N GLY A 97 -12.95 4.16 1.38
CA GLY A 97 -13.19 4.74 0.07
C GLY A 97 -12.38 4.12 -1.07
N PRO A 98 -12.63 4.58 -2.30
CA PRO A 98 -11.93 4.11 -3.47
C PRO A 98 -10.49 4.62 -3.53
N VAL A 99 -9.64 3.85 -4.21
CA VAL A 99 -8.29 4.24 -4.61
C VAL A 99 -8.12 4.06 -6.12
N LEU A 100 -7.41 4.97 -6.75
CA LEU A 100 -6.91 4.83 -8.11
C LEU A 100 -5.39 4.91 -8.07
N GLU A 101 -4.71 3.91 -8.63
CA GLU A 101 -3.26 3.79 -8.60
C GLU A 101 -2.71 3.75 -10.03
N TRP A 102 -1.74 4.62 -10.30
CA TRP A 102 -0.92 4.60 -11.51
C TRP A 102 0.40 3.94 -11.19
N TRP A 103 0.62 2.78 -11.80
CA TRP A 103 1.83 1.98 -11.70
C TRP A 103 2.70 2.21 -12.92
N ARG A 104 3.99 2.46 -12.70
CA ARG A 104 4.99 2.58 -13.76
C ARG A 104 6.11 1.62 -13.46
N PHE A 105 6.41 0.78 -14.44
CA PHE A 105 7.52 -0.16 -14.44
C PHE A 105 8.49 0.26 -15.54
N GLU A 106 9.79 0.18 -15.27
CA GLU A 106 10.82 0.48 -16.26
C GLU A 106 10.63 -0.39 -17.52
N GLY A 107 10.70 0.24 -18.69
CA GLY A 107 10.49 -0.44 -19.98
C GLY A 107 9.04 -0.82 -20.31
N SER A 108 8.06 -0.49 -19.46
CA SER A 108 6.64 -0.82 -19.67
C SER A 108 5.74 0.42 -19.70
N THR A 109 4.48 0.21 -20.13
CA THR A 109 3.47 1.27 -20.19
C THR A 109 2.90 1.55 -18.79
N THR A 110 2.51 2.81 -18.54
CA THR A 110 1.82 3.16 -17.28
C THR A 110 0.49 2.41 -17.18
N ARG A 111 0.25 1.77 -16.04
CA ARG A 111 -0.96 0.99 -15.77
C ARG A 111 -1.83 1.67 -14.73
N LEU A 112 -3.10 1.85 -15.06
CA LEU A 112 -4.12 2.32 -14.11
C LEU A 112 -4.80 1.12 -13.45
N ARG A 113 -4.94 1.17 -12.13
CA ARG A 113 -5.64 0.16 -11.34
C ARG A 113 -6.58 0.84 -10.34
N GLY A 114 -7.81 0.34 -10.27
CA GLY A 114 -8.81 0.79 -9.31
C GLY A 114 -8.99 -0.22 -8.19
N GLY A 115 -9.21 0.27 -6.98
CA GLY A 115 -9.39 -0.55 -5.79
C GLY A 115 -10.18 0.15 -4.71
N GLY A 116 -10.26 -0.50 -3.56
CA GLY A 116 -10.89 0.03 -2.36
C GLY A 116 -9.93 -0.01 -1.18
N GLU A 117 -10.24 0.77 -0.16
CA GLU A 117 -9.51 0.74 1.09
C GLU A 117 -10.40 1.04 2.28
N ILE A 118 -10.07 0.40 3.39
CA ILE A 118 -10.62 0.70 4.71
C ILE A 118 -9.48 0.87 5.70
N GLY A 119 -9.62 1.80 6.63
CA GLY A 119 -8.61 2.08 7.64
C GLY A 119 -9.20 2.48 8.97
N LEU A 120 -8.41 2.31 10.01
CA LEU A 120 -8.70 2.73 11.37
C LEU A 120 -7.55 3.61 11.85
N SER A 121 -7.87 4.78 12.41
CA SER A 121 -6.87 5.72 12.91
C SER A 121 -7.23 6.32 14.24
N LEU A 122 -6.21 6.55 15.06
CA LEU A 122 -6.26 7.34 16.28
C LEU A 122 -5.73 8.74 15.95
N THR A 123 -6.57 9.75 16.11
CA THR A 123 -6.19 11.16 15.99
C THR A 123 -5.90 11.74 17.37
N ILE A 124 -4.81 12.49 17.49
CA ILE A 124 -4.34 13.12 18.73
C ILE A 124 -4.06 14.60 18.45
N GLY A 125 -4.62 15.50 19.27
CA GLY A 125 -4.29 16.92 19.23
C GLY A 125 -2.86 17.16 19.72
N LEU A 126 -2.05 17.84 18.91
CA LEU A 126 -0.65 18.15 19.22
C LEU A 126 -0.46 19.52 19.87
N GLY A 127 -1.57 20.26 20.08
CA GLY A 127 -1.59 21.63 20.56
C GLY A 127 -1.89 22.65 19.45
N GLY A 128 -2.50 23.77 19.84
CA GLY A 128 -2.91 24.82 18.91
C GLY A 128 -3.84 24.30 17.82
N ARG A 129 -3.44 24.51 16.55
CA ARG A 129 -4.18 24.06 15.36
C ARG A 129 -3.63 22.78 14.74
N PHE A 130 -2.80 22.01 15.44
CA PHE A 130 -2.17 20.81 14.88
C PHE A 130 -2.74 19.53 15.48
N SER A 131 -2.81 18.50 14.65
CA SER A 131 -3.20 17.14 15.03
C SER A 131 -2.30 16.12 14.33
N GLY A 132 -2.00 15.04 15.04
CA GLY A 132 -1.38 13.85 14.51
C GLY A 132 -2.42 12.76 14.34
N ALA A 133 -2.20 11.84 13.41
CA ALA A 133 -2.94 10.60 13.33
C ALA A 133 -2.00 9.43 13.08
N LEU A 134 -2.30 8.30 13.73
CA LEU A 134 -1.63 7.02 13.52
C LEU A 134 -2.68 5.94 13.29
N GLY A 135 -2.48 5.07 12.31
CA GLY A 135 -3.47 4.06 11.98
C GLY A 135 -2.97 2.95 11.06
N GLY A 136 -3.85 1.97 10.87
CA GLY A 136 -3.67 0.88 9.92
C GLY A 136 -4.69 0.98 8.79
N ALA A 137 -4.33 0.52 7.61
CA ALA A 137 -5.22 0.41 6.47
C ALA A 137 -5.08 -0.94 5.75
N LEU A 138 -6.20 -1.44 5.25
CA LEU A 138 -6.31 -2.60 4.38
C LEU A 138 -6.86 -2.15 3.04
N GLY A 139 -6.08 -2.35 1.99
CA GLY A 139 -6.46 -2.04 0.62
C GLY A 139 -6.57 -3.30 -0.23
N VAL A 140 -7.47 -3.26 -1.20
CA VAL A 140 -7.62 -4.30 -2.20
C VAL A 140 -7.67 -3.67 -3.58
N THR A 141 -6.83 -4.18 -4.48
CA THR A 141 -6.88 -3.89 -5.90
C THR A 141 -7.16 -5.22 -6.61
N PRO A 142 -8.40 -5.46 -7.08
CA PRO A 142 -8.84 -6.77 -7.55
C PRO A 142 -8.05 -7.26 -8.78
N VAL A 143 -7.58 -6.33 -9.63
CA VAL A 143 -6.75 -6.64 -10.79
C VAL A 143 -5.29 -6.48 -10.41
N SER A 144 -4.46 -7.47 -10.75
CA SER A 144 -3.02 -7.39 -10.51
C SER A 144 -2.41 -6.19 -11.23
N PRO A 145 -1.51 -5.42 -10.59
CA PRO A 145 -0.73 -4.39 -11.28
C PRO A 145 0.29 -5.00 -12.26
N LEU A 146 0.62 -6.29 -12.10
CA LEU A 146 1.48 -7.07 -12.98
C LEU A 146 0.65 -7.82 -14.01
N GLU A 147 1.19 -7.97 -15.21
CA GLU A 147 0.62 -8.81 -16.28
C GLU A 147 1.47 -10.06 -16.44
N ALA A 148 0.93 -11.10 -17.09
CA ALA A 148 1.64 -12.36 -17.31
C ALA A 148 2.98 -12.16 -18.05
N ALA A 149 3.08 -11.12 -18.88
CA ALA A 149 4.30 -10.78 -19.61
C ALA A 149 5.42 -10.18 -18.74
N ASP A 150 5.10 -9.66 -17.54
CA ASP A 150 6.11 -9.15 -16.61
C ASP A 150 6.54 -10.19 -15.58
N LEU A 151 5.96 -11.39 -15.65
CA LEU A 151 6.19 -12.48 -14.71
C LEU A 151 7.01 -13.58 -15.37
N PRO A 152 7.89 -14.26 -14.62
CA PRO A 152 8.49 -15.51 -15.08
C PRO A 152 7.43 -16.53 -15.51
N GLU A 153 7.76 -17.37 -16.49
CA GLU A 153 6.88 -18.46 -16.92
C GLU A 153 6.46 -19.34 -15.73
N GLY A 154 5.16 -19.65 -15.64
CA GLY A 154 4.58 -20.44 -14.54
C GLY A 154 4.02 -19.62 -13.36
N ILE A 155 4.21 -18.29 -13.32
CA ILE A 155 3.64 -17.43 -12.26
C ILE A 155 2.41 -16.67 -12.77
N GLU A 156 1.27 -16.87 -12.10
CA GLU A 156 0.03 -16.17 -12.43
C GLU A 156 -0.10 -14.81 -11.72
N PRO A 157 -0.59 -13.76 -12.40
CA PRO A 157 -0.93 -12.50 -11.77
C PRO A 157 -2.05 -12.67 -10.73
N ARG A 158 -1.86 -12.13 -9.52
CA ARG A 158 -2.86 -12.19 -8.43
C ARG A 158 -3.34 -10.81 -8.01
N SER A 159 -4.57 -10.78 -7.47
CA SER A 159 -5.13 -9.58 -6.83
C SER A 159 -4.20 -9.07 -5.74
N ALA A 160 -3.98 -7.75 -5.72
CA ALA A 160 -3.08 -7.15 -4.76
C ALA A 160 -3.85 -6.78 -3.48
N TRP A 161 -3.53 -7.45 -2.39
CA TRP A 161 -3.92 -7.06 -1.03
C TRP A 161 -2.77 -6.27 -0.41
N ARG A 162 -3.08 -5.12 0.17
CA ARG A 162 -2.09 -4.28 0.84
C ARG A 162 -2.48 -4.04 2.29
N ARG A 163 -1.47 -4.12 3.16
CA ARG A 163 -1.54 -3.71 4.56
C ARG A 163 -0.60 -2.53 4.73
N ALA A 164 -1.05 -1.46 5.37
CA ALA A 164 -0.24 -0.28 5.58
C ALA A 164 -0.38 0.25 7.00
N LEU A 165 0.74 0.70 7.56
CA LEU A 165 0.76 1.62 8.69
C LEU A 165 0.84 3.05 8.15
N ARG A 166 0.13 3.96 8.81
CA ARG A 166 0.02 5.36 8.39
C ARG A 166 0.24 6.27 9.57
N GLY A 167 1.16 7.21 9.40
CA GLY A 167 1.30 8.39 10.24
C GLY A 167 1.02 9.63 9.40
N SER A 168 0.32 10.60 9.98
CA SER A 168 0.14 11.92 9.36
C SER A 168 0.11 13.01 10.41
N VAL A 169 0.52 14.21 10.01
CA VAL A 169 0.33 15.45 10.77
C VAL A 169 -0.48 16.39 9.90
N GLY A 170 -1.44 17.09 10.50
CA GLY A 170 -2.32 17.99 9.79
C GLY A 170 -2.91 19.07 10.68
N LEU A 171 -3.70 19.94 10.07
CA LEU A 171 -4.40 21.01 10.77
C LEU A 171 -5.72 20.49 11.38
N ALA A 172 -5.93 20.78 12.67
CA ALA A 172 -7.21 20.68 13.32
C ALA A 172 -8.03 21.92 12.91
N LEU A 173 -8.89 21.75 11.90
CA LEU A 173 -9.88 22.73 11.47
C LEU A 173 -11.21 22.49 12.20
#